data_AF-A0A4Q6BT00-F1
#
_entry.id   AF-A0A4Q6BT00-F1
#
_cell.length_a   1.000
_cell.length_b   1.000
_cell.length_c   1.000
_cell.angle_alpha   90.00
_cell.angle_beta   90.00
_cell.angle_gamma   90.00
#
_symmetry.space_group_name_H-M   'P 1'
#
loop_
_entity.id
_entity.type
_entity.pdbx_description
1 polymer ?
#
loop_
_entity_poly.entity_id
_entity_poly.type
_entity_poly.pdbx_seq_one_letter_code
_entity_poly.pdbx_strand_id
1 'polypeptide(L)'
;MKTIGFAATSLLLASTVLGACSSDSDTDNPAGLIEVTASGEQLALQGFAFPPSGDSPYFVDGWEVKLEHLYVTFDNVVVSEGPDTSPTDQLQKGKDVARVTGPWAVDLAKGGPLDAKSQGAQAIKITEIPGKNLDGNKAFSADTTYAFGYDIVKASANAQKLNLSGDDDAAYGEMTQKGFTVLYVGTATFKGASCTPADEHTDELPKTVHFRFGFDAATTYVNCQNPDLGGDDHDSPRGLALKSNQSTVAQLTVHPDHPFWDARIEDAPLRFDAIALVAHAKSKGESATNPVTLDDLAGVPFAPITAGGETLVNRTCSPATGGAATDLSYDPEGESFADLAQFMRYLQRSQGHLNSDGLCAVQGIE
;
A
#
# COMPACT_ATOMS: atom_id res chain seq x y z
N MET A 1 75.57 -39.14 9.00
CA MET A 1 74.26 -38.91 9.65
C MET A 1 73.26 -38.63 8.53
N LYS A 2 72.50 -39.64 8.09
CA LYS A 2 71.08 -39.87 8.44
C LYS A 2 70.15 -38.75 7.95
N THR A 3 69.66 -38.94 6.72
CA THR A 3 68.25 -39.00 6.29
C THR A 3 67.19 -38.27 7.13
N ILE A 4 66.33 -37.48 6.47
CA ILE A 4 64.88 -37.73 6.24
C ILE A 4 64.23 -36.45 5.69
N GLY A 5 63.60 -36.57 4.53
CA GLY A 5 62.69 -35.56 3.99
C GLY A 5 61.32 -35.66 4.66
N PHE A 6 60.63 -34.54 4.78
CA PHE A 6 59.22 -34.51 5.15
C PHE A 6 58.42 -33.87 4.01
N ALA A 7 57.54 -34.70 3.44
CA ALA A 7 56.48 -34.30 2.55
C ALA A 7 55.45 -33.49 3.35
N ALA A 8 55.10 -32.31 2.87
CA ALA A 8 53.91 -31.59 3.34
C ALA A 8 52.70 -32.18 2.61
N THR A 9 51.91 -32.95 3.33
CA THR A 9 50.63 -33.50 2.87
C THR A 9 49.60 -32.37 2.84
N SER A 10 49.16 -31.99 1.64
CA SER A 10 47.99 -31.12 1.45
C SER A 10 46.74 -31.84 1.97
N LEU A 11 46.16 -31.33 3.04
CA LEU A 11 44.83 -31.72 3.50
C LEU A 11 43.81 -30.89 2.70
N LEU A 12 43.20 -31.49 1.67
CA LEU A 12 41.98 -30.96 1.09
C LEU A 12 40.86 -31.12 2.14
N LEU A 13 40.42 -30.02 2.75
CA LEU A 13 39.10 -29.99 3.37
C LEU A 13 38.06 -29.99 2.24
N ALA A 14 37.42 -31.14 2.04
CA ALA A 14 36.17 -31.23 1.30
C ALA A 14 35.12 -30.46 2.10
N SER A 15 34.86 -29.22 1.69
CA SER A 15 33.70 -28.47 2.14
C SER A 15 32.49 -29.09 1.47
N THR A 16 31.75 -29.93 2.18
CA THR A 16 30.41 -30.31 1.78
C THR A 16 29.55 -29.06 1.79
N VAL A 17 29.41 -28.45 0.62
CA VAL A 17 28.32 -27.51 0.35
C VAL A 17 27.05 -28.34 0.48
N LEU A 18 26.40 -28.25 1.64
CA LEU A 18 24.98 -28.53 1.74
C LEU A 18 24.34 -27.49 0.81
N GLY A 19 24.06 -27.90 -0.42
CA GLY A 19 23.10 -27.22 -1.26
C GLY A 19 21.82 -27.18 -0.45
N ALA A 20 21.49 -26.00 0.06
CA ALA A 20 20.13 -25.69 0.43
C ALA A 20 19.34 -25.77 -0.88
N CYS A 21 18.85 -26.97 -1.18
CA CYS A 21 17.67 -27.12 -2.00
C CYS A 21 16.61 -26.28 -1.29
N SER A 22 16.29 -25.12 -1.87
CA SER A 22 14.98 -24.51 -1.68
C SER A 22 14.01 -25.63 -1.96
N SER A 23 13.39 -26.16 -0.91
CA SER A 23 12.25 -27.03 -1.08
C SER A 23 11.16 -26.11 -1.62
N ASP A 24 11.06 -26.05 -2.94
CA ASP A 24 9.81 -25.72 -3.60
C ASP A 24 8.77 -26.60 -2.92
N SER A 25 7.97 -25.98 -2.07
CA SER A 25 6.72 -26.56 -1.63
C SER A 25 5.81 -26.56 -2.85
N ASP A 26 6.05 -27.52 -3.75
CA ASP A 26 5.09 -28.07 -4.69
C ASP A 26 3.99 -28.74 -3.85
N THR A 27 3.25 -27.93 -3.11
CA THR A 27 1.93 -28.31 -2.63
C THR A 27 1.05 -28.27 -3.87
N ASP A 28 0.53 -29.44 -4.25
CA ASP A 28 -0.57 -29.66 -5.19
C ASP A 28 -1.48 -28.42 -5.27
N ASN A 29 -1.17 -27.51 -6.18
CA ASN A 29 -1.96 -26.30 -6.38
C ASN A 29 -3.03 -26.71 -7.39
N PRO A 30 -4.29 -26.97 -6.96
CA PRO A 30 -5.28 -27.54 -7.85
C PRO A 30 -5.50 -26.59 -9.02
N ALA A 31 -5.35 -27.11 -10.24
CA ALA A 31 -5.60 -26.35 -11.46
C ALA A 31 -6.93 -25.59 -11.38
N GLY A 32 -6.91 -24.31 -11.76
CA GLY A 32 -8.10 -23.47 -11.73
C GLY A 32 -8.49 -22.90 -10.36
N LEU A 33 -7.63 -23.05 -9.33
CA LEU A 33 -7.75 -22.34 -8.05
C LEU A 33 -7.32 -20.87 -8.20
N ILE A 34 -8.06 -19.96 -7.55
CA ILE A 34 -7.59 -18.60 -7.31
C ILE A 34 -7.06 -18.53 -5.88
N GLU A 35 -5.78 -18.24 -5.72
CA GLU A 35 -5.18 -17.90 -4.43
C GLU A 35 -5.23 -16.39 -4.23
N VAL A 36 -5.83 -15.94 -3.14
CA VAL A 36 -5.92 -14.52 -2.80
C VAL A 36 -4.86 -14.18 -1.78
N THR A 37 -4.00 -13.21 -2.10
CA THR A 37 -2.95 -12.71 -1.19
C THR A 37 -3.10 -11.22 -0.96
N ALA A 38 -2.43 -10.65 0.04
CA ALA A 38 -2.37 -9.21 0.25
C ALA A 38 -0.94 -8.73 0.46
N SER A 39 -0.64 -7.53 -0.03
CA SER A 39 0.68 -6.89 0.02
C SER A 39 0.54 -5.37 0.16
N GLY A 40 1.40 -4.75 0.96
CA GLY A 40 1.62 -3.29 0.93
C GLY A 40 2.88 -2.90 0.13
N GLU A 41 3.40 -3.88 -0.62
CA GLU A 41 4.62 -3.79 -1.43
C GLU A 41 5.87 -3.41 -0.64
N GLN A 42 6.94 -3.03 -1.35
CA GLN A 42 8.15 -2.56 -0.71
C GLN A 42 7.89 -1.29 0.11
N LEU A 43 6.94 -0.45 -0.30
CA LEU A 43 6.65 0.81 0.36
C LEU A 43 6.11 0.60 1.78
N ALA A 44 5.27 -0.40 2.03
CA ALA A 44 4.83 -0.70 3.40
C ALA A 44 5.94 -1.30 4.27
N LEU A 45 6.87 -2.05 3.67
CA LEU A 45 7.96 -2.72 4.38
C LEU A 45 9.14 -1.79 4.70
N GLN A 46 9.47 -0.89 3.78
CA GLN A 46 10.69 -0.09 3.81
C GLN A 46 10.40 1.41 3.98
N GLY A 47 9.19 1.85 3.64
CA GLY A 47 8.83 3.25 3.57
C GLY A 47 9.37 3.94 2.33
N PHE A 48 9.51 5.26 2.44
CA PHE A 48 9.90 6.19 1.40
C PHE A 48 11.25 6.78 1.79
N ALA A 49 12.32 6.30 1.14
CA ALA A 49 13.66 6.79 1.40
C ALA A 49 13.86 8.21 0.87
N PHE A 50 14.61 9.03 1.62
CA PHE A 50 15.10 10.32 1.12
C PHE A 50 16.60 10.50 1.42
N PRO A 51 17.44 10.80 0.41
CA PRO A 51 17.11 10.92 -1.01
C PRO A 51 16.65 9.58 -1.62
N PRO A 52 15.84 9.60 -2.70
CA PRO A 52 15.38 8.39 -3.35
C PRO A 52 16.53 7.59 -3.96
N SER A 53 16.35 6.27 -4.05
CA SER A 53 17.21 5.38 -4.83
C SER A 53 16.51 4.96 -6.12
N GLY A 54 17.08 5.29 -7.27
CA GLY A 54 16.45 4.99 -8.56
C GLY A 54 15.12 5.74 -8.72
N ASP A 55 14.10 5.04 -9.21
CA ASP A 55 12.78 5.59 -9.53
C ASP A 55 11.74 5.36 -8.41
N SER A 56 12.16 4.95 -7.21
CA SER A 56 11.25 4.72 -6.08
C SER A 56 10.51 6.01 -5.70
N PRO A 57 9.19 5.94 -5.39
CA PRO A 57 8.44 7.08 -4.88
C PRO A 57 9.08 7.71 -3.65
N TYR A 58 9.02 9.04 -3.56
CA TYR A 58 9.61 9.80 -2.47
C TYR A 58 8.89 11.12 -2.24
N PHE A 59 9.02 11.63 -1.02
CA PHE A 59 8.50 12.94 -0.64
C PHE A 59 9.39 14.04 -1.20
N VAL A 60 8.87 14.78 -2.18
CA VAL A 60 9.65 15.77 -2.92
C VAL A 60 10.09 16.95 -2.05
N ASP A 61 9.45 17.14 -0.90
CA ASP A 61 9.76 18.15 0.13
C ASP A 61 10.77 17.65 1.19
N GLY A 62 11.46 16.53 0.95
CA GLY A 62 12.67 16.18 1.69
C GLY A 62 12.49 15.22 2.85
N TRP A 63 11.35 14.55 2.93
CA TRP A 63 11.03 13.67 4.06
C TRP A 63 11.34 12.21 3.73
N GLU A 64 12.04 11.54 4.65
CA GLU A 64 12.05 10.09 4.73
C GLU A 64 10.85 9.66 5.58
N VAL A 65 9.99 8.79 5.09
CA VAL A 65 8.81 8.30 5.82
C VAL A 65 8.92 6.80 5.99
N LYS A 66 8.81 6.29 7.22
CA LYS A 66 8.78 4.86 7.52
C LYS A 66 7.45 4.49 8.14
N LEU A 67 6.86 3.40 7.68
CA LEU A 67 5.69 2.82 8.32
C LEU A 67 6.15 1.78 9.33
N GLU A 68 5.72 1.93 10.58
CA GLU A 68 5.85 0.86 11.55
C GLU A 68 4.70 -0.14 11.42
N HIS A 69 3.50 0.35 11.06
CA HIS A 69 2.33 -0.49 10.83
C HIS A 69 1.42 0.07 9.72
N LEU A 70 0.81 -0.84 8.95
CA LEU A 70 -0.24 -0.55 7.99
C LEU A 70 -1.35 -1.60 8.14
N TYR A 71 -2.29 -1.32 9.04
CA TYR A 71 -3.38 -2.24 9.30
C TYR A 71 -4.52 -2.04 8.30
N VAL A 72 -4.99 -3.12 7.69
CA VAL A 72 -6.10 -3.13 6.71
C VAL A 72 -7.06 -4.26 7.04
N THR A 73 -8.37 -4.02 6.89
CA THR A 73 -9.39 -5.07 6.96
C THR A 73 -10.00 -5.33 5.58
N PHE A 74 -9.66 -6.47 4.98
CA PHE A 74 -10.22 -6.89 3.71
C PHE A 74 -11.51 -7.70 3.90
N ASP A 75 -12.42 -7.64 2.94
CA ASP A 75 -13.63 -8.47 2.90
C ASP A 75 -14.10 -8.70 1.46
N ASN A 76 -15.14 -9.53 1.30
CA ASN A 76 -15.93 -9.73 0.08
C ASN A 76 -15.11 -9.80 -1.22
N VAL A 77 -14.24 -10.80 -1.33
CA VAL A 77 -13.59 -11.08 -2.62
C VAL A 77 -14.63 -11.63 -3.59
N VAL A 78 -14.77 -11.00 -4.76
CA VAL A 78 -15.75 -11.34 -5.78
C VAL A 78 -15.05 -11.67 -7.10
N VAL A 79 -15.52 -12.74 -7.75
CA VAL A 79 -15.16 -13.10 -9.12
C VAL A 79 -16.42 -13.08 -9.97
N SER A 80 -16.39 -12.38 -11.10
CA SER A 80 -17.52 -12.22 -12.01
C SER A 80 -17.13 -12.55 -13.45
N GLU A 81 -18.11 -12.86 -14.29
CA GLU A 81 -17.89 -13.01 -15.74
C GLU A 81 -17.67 -11.65 -16.41
N GLY A 82 -17.10 -11.65 -17.63
CA GLY A 82 -17.15 -10.52 -18.55
C GLY A 82 -16.55 -9.20 -18.02
N PRO A 83 -15.24 -9.13 -17.74
CA PRO A 83 -14.58 -7.90 -17.28
C PRO A 83 -14.66 -6.75 -18.28
N ASP A 84 -14.83 -7.05 -19.57
CA ASP A 84 -14.89 -6.06 -20.65
C ASP A 84 -16.33 -5.83 -21.16
N THR A 85 -17.33 -5.92 -20.27
CA THR A 85 -18.74 -5.68 -20.64
C THR A 85 -18.94 -4.26 -21.18
N SER A 86 -18.14 -3.29 -20.71
CA SER A 86 -18.04 -1.95 -21.27
C SER A 86 -16.58 -1.50 -21.37
N PRO A 87 -16.09 -1.04 -22.54
CA PRO A 87 -14.71 -0.56 -22.65
C PRO A 87 -14.46 0.72 -21.84
N THR A 88 -15.46 1.59 -21.71
CA THR A 88 -15.31 2.92 -21.09
C THR A 88 -15.84 3.01 -19.66
N ASP A 89 -16.44 1.94 -19.13
CA ASP A 89 -16.99 1.92 -17.78
C ASP A 89 -16.51 0.65 -17.07
N GLN A 90 -15.47 0.81 -16.23
CA GLN A 90 -14.87 -0.28 -15.49
C GLN A 90 -15.82 -0.88 -14.43
N LEU A 91 -16.88 -0.17 -14.02
CA LEU A 91 -17.89 -0.74 -13.11
C LEU A 91 -18.73 -1.85 -13.78
N GLN A 92 -18.80 -1.88 -15.11
CA GLN A 92 -19.59 -2.87 -15.84
C GLN A 92 -18.85 -4.19 -15.96
N LYS A 93 -19.39 -5.19 -15.29
CA LYS A 93 -18.99 -6.60 -15.38
C LYS A 93 -20.23 -7.49 -15.55
N GLY A 94 -20.00 -8.72 -15.95
CA GLY A 94 -21.02 -9.76 -15.98
C GLY A 94 -21.45 -10.22 -14.59
N LYS A 95 -22.18 -11.35 -14.53
CA LYS A 95 -22.70 -11.89 -13.28
C LYS A 95 -21.58 -12.35 -12.35
N ASP A 96 -21.78 -12.19 -11.04
CA ASP A 96 -20.93 -12.79 -10.04
C ASP A 96 -21.03 -14.31 -10.11
N VAL A 97 -19.88 -14.99 -10.12
CA VAL A 97 -19.79 -16.45 -10.20
C VAL A 97 -19.08 -17.05 -9.00
N ALA A 98 -18.27 -16.27 -8.29
CA ALA A 98 -17.73 -16.67 -7.01
C ALA A 98 -17.70 -15.49 -6.02
N ARG A 99 -17.86 -15.81 -4.73
CA ARG A 99 -17.66 -14.85 -3.64
C ARG A 99 -17.13 -15.56 -2.40
N VAL A 100 -16.16 -14.93 -1.74
CA VAL A 100 -15.68 -15.31 -0.42
C VAL A 100 -15.72 -14.10 0.48
N THR A 101 -16.39 -14.24 1.62
CA THR A 101 -16.53 -13.18 2.64
C THR A 101 -15.62 -13.53 3.81
N GLY A 102 -14.87 -12.54 4.28
CA GLY A 102 -14.05 -12.58 5.48
C GLY A 102 -14.87 -12.13 6.70
N PRO A 103 -14.42 -11.12 7.47
CA PRO A 103 -13.32 -10.18 7.18
C PRO A 103 -11.94 -10.70 7.63
N TRP A 104 -10.87 -10.18 7.01
CA TRP A 104 -9.48 -10.52 7.33
C TRP A 104 -8.69 -9.28 7.72
N ALA A 105 -8.07 -9.33 8.90
CA ALA A 105 -7.24 -8.26 9.43
C ALA A 105 -5.76 -8.56 9.18
N VAL A 106 -5.05 -7.61 8.59
CA VAL A 106 -3.65 -7.75 8.20
C VAL A 106 -2.87 -6.49 8.55
N ASP A 107 -1.64 -6.66 9.01
CA ASP A 107 -0.63 -5.60 9.02
C ASP A 107 0.31 -5.79 7.83
N LEU A 108 0.19 -4.92 6.83
CA LEU A 108 0.95 -5.01 5.59
C LEU A 108 2.41 -4.58 5.76
N ALA A 109 2.73 -3.80 6.80
CA ALA A 109 4.12 -3.41 7.10
C ALA A 109 4.96 -4.58 7.66
N LYS A 110 4.32 -5.68 8.09
CA LYS A 110 5.00 -6.91 8.50
C LYS A 110 5.31 -7.87 7.36
N GLY A 111 4.65 -7.70 6.21
CA GLY A 111 4.70 -8.65 5.12
C GLY A 111 4.14 -10.02 5.50
N GLY A 112 4.55 -11.04 4.74
CA GLY A 112 4.18 -12.43 4.95
C GLY A 112 5.19 -13.38 4.31
N PRO A 113 4.90 -14.69 4.35
CA PRO A 113 5.85 -15.72 3.89
C PRO A 113 5.88 -15.91 2.37
N LEU A 114 5.00 -15.25 1.62
CA LEU A 114 4.89 -15.39 0.17
C LEU A 114 5.63 -14.25 -0.54
N ASP A 115 6.14 -14.52 -1.73
CA ASP A 115 6.62 -13.46 -2.61
C ASP A 115 5.42 -12.62 -3.10
N ALA A 116 5.58 -11.30 -3.05
CA ALA A 116 4.58 -10.40 -3.61
C ALA A 116 4.67 -10.31 -5.14
N LYS A 117 3.69 -9.65 -5.77
CA LYS A 117 3.69 -9.37 -7.20
C LYS A 117 4.72 -8.30 -7.58
N SER A 118 4.89 -7.29 -6.73
CA SER A 118 6.01 -6.35 -6.81
C SER A 118 7.33 -7.04 -6.43
N GLN A 119 8.38 -6.83 -7.23
CA GLN A 119 9.70 -7.42 -7.01
C GLN A 119 10.21 -7.14 -5.58
N GLY A 120 10.68 -8.18 -4.87
CA GLY A 120 11.35 -8.02 -3.57
C GLY A 120 10.45 -7.65 -2.39
N ALA A 121 9.14 -7.54 -2.58
CA ALA A 121 8.19 -7.38 -1.49
C ALA A 121 7.60 -8.72 -1.05
N GLN A 122 6.83 -8.69 0.04
CA GLN A 122 6.28 -9.86 0.70
C GLN A 122 4.76 -9.77 0.77
N ALA A 123 4.11 -10.92 0.71
CA ALA A 123 2.67 -11.05 0.75
C ALA A 123 2.21 -12.12 1.74
N ILE A 124 0.96 -12.01 2.16
CA ILE A 124 0.29 -12.96 3.04
C ILE A 124 -0.97 -13.52 2.38
N LYS A 125 -1.21 -14.81 2.57
CA LYS A 125 -2.41 -15.48 2.06
C LYS A 125 -3.64 -15.02 2.84
N ILE A 126 -4.68 -14.61 2.10
CA ILE A 126 -5.98 -14.22 2.63
C ILE A 126 -6.94 -15.40 2.61
N THR A 127 -7.18 -15.96 1.42
CA THR A 127 -8.14 -17.03 1.19
C THR A 127 -7.88 -17.72 -0.16
N GLU A 128 -8.70 -18.72 -0.49
CA GLU A 128 -8.72 -19.40 -1.77
C GLU A 128 -10.14 -19.45 -2.35
N ILE A 129 -10.24 -19.52 -3.68
CA ILE A 129 -11.50 -19.68 -4.41
C ILE A 129 -11.37 -20.88 -5.35
N PRO A 130 -11.81 -22.09 -4.94
CA PRO A 130 -11.59 -23.32 -5.70
C PRO A 130 -12.55 -23.51 -6.89
N GLY A 131 -13.56 -22.67 -7.01
CA GLY A 131 -14.53 -22.76 -8.09
C GLY A 131 -15.62 -21.70 -7.98
N LYS A 132 -16.55 -21.74 -8.93
CA LYS A 132 -17.66 -20.80 -9.04
C LYS A 132 -18.77 -21.15 -8.06
N ASN A 133 -18.60 -20.83 -6.77
CA ASN A 133 -19.55 -21.20 -5.72
C ASN A 133 -20.96 -20.57 -5.88
N LEU A 134 -21.08 -19.50 -6.68
CA LEU A 134 -22.37 -18.90 -7.05
C LEU A 134 -22.96 -19.49 -8.36
N ASP A 135 -22.22 -20.36 -9.06
CA ASP A 135 -22.65 -21.06 -10.28
C ASP A 135 -22.51 -22.59 -10.10
N GLY A 136 -22.95 -23.09 -8.94
CA GLY A 136 -23.04 -24.52 -8.65
C GLY A 136 -21.68 -25.21 -8.44
N ASN A 137 -20.66 -24.49 -7.97
CA ASN A 137 -19.30 -24.99 -7.76
C ASN A 137 -18.63 -25.54 -9.02
N LYS A 138 -19.04 -25.07 -10.21
CA LYS A 138 -18.34 -25.42 -11.45
C LYS A 138 -16.90 -24.91 -11.39
N ALA A 139 -15.99 -25.66 -12.01
CA ALA A 139 -14.62 -25.21 -12.21
C ALA A 139 -14.59 -23.91 -13.04
N PHE A 140 -13.58 -23.09 -12.79
CA PHE A 140 -13.28 -21.98 -13.69
C PHE A 140 -12.67 -22.50 -15.00
N SER A 141 -12.90 -21.77 -16.08
CA SER A 141 -12.27 -22.03 -17.38
C SER A 141 -10.96 -21.26 -17.51
N ALA A 142 -9.90 -21.91 -17.99
CA ALA A 142 -8.64 -21.24 -18.33
C ALA A 142 -8.74 -20.40 -19.62
N ASP A 143 -9.75 -20.66 -20.46
CA ASP A 143 -10.00 -19.93 -21.71
C ASP A 143 -10.89 -18.69 -21.50
N THR A 144 -11.03 -18.24 -20.25
CA THR A 144 -11.94 -17.15 -19.89
C THR A 144 -11.27 -16.24 -18.88
N THR A 145 -11.34 -14.94 -19.14
CA THR A 145 -10.96 -13.91 -18.18
C THR A 145 -12.16 -13.57 -17.30
N TYR A 146 -11.93 -13.50 -16.00
CA TYR A 146 -12.97 -13.17 -15.02
C TYR A 146 -12.68 -11.82 -14.37
N ALA A 147 -13.69 -10.98 -14.24
CA ALA A 147 -13.57 -9.77 -13.42
C ALA A 147 -13.26 -10.15 -11.97
N PHE A 148 -12.45 -9.33 -11.31
CA PHE A 148 -12.08 -9.52 -9.92
C PHE A 148 -12.32 -8.22 -9.15
N GLY A 149 -12.75 -8.35 -7.89
CA GLY A 149 -12.96 -7.23 -6.99
C GLY A 149 -12.95 -7.66 -5.53
N TYR A 150 -12.89 -6.70 -4.63
CA TYR A 150 -12.81 -6.91 -3.19
C TYR A 150 -13.21 -5.65 -2.43
N ASP A 151 -13.40 -5.77 -1.12
CA ASP A 151 -13.67 -4.64 -0.24
C ASP A 151 -12.53 -4.41 0.75
N ILE A 152 -12.33 -3.14 1.11
CA ILE A 152 -11.70 -2.71 2.36
C ILE A 152 -12.81 -2.17 3.27
N VAL A 153 -13.02 -2.82 4.41
CA VAL A 153 -14.17 -2.57 5.30
C VAL A 153 -13.72 -2.09 6.68
N LYS A 154 -14.68 -1.66 7.51
CA LYS A 154 -14.42 -1.31 8.91
C LYS A 154 -13.85 -2.50 9.68
N ALA A 155 -12.86 -2.24 10.52
CA ALA A 155 -12.33 -3.23 11.44
C ALA A 155 -13.44 -3.83 12.30
N SER A 156 -13.33 -5.14 12.53
CA SER A 156 -14.38 -5.92 13.17
C SER A 156 -13.78 -6.90 14.15
N ALA A 157 -14.43 -7.05 15.31
CA ALA A 157 -14.06 -8.08 16.29
C ALA A 157 -14.16 -9.51 15.73
N ASN A 158 -14.90 -9.71 14.63
CA ASN A 158 -15.04 -10.99 13.94
C ASN A 158 -13.96 -11.24 12.89
N ALA A 159 -13.06 -10.27 12.64
CA ALA A 159 -12.04 -10.43 11.63
C ALA A 159 -11.03 -11.52 12.00
N GLN A 160 -10.72 -12.38 11.04
CA GLN A 160 -9.60 -13.30 11.16
C GLN A 160 -8.30 -12.51 11.12
N LYS A 161 -7.56 -12.52 12.23
CA LYS A 161 -6.24 -11.91 12.35
C LYS A 161 -5.20 -12.80 11.70
N LEU A 162 -4.60 -12.37 10.58
CA LEU A 162 -3.69 -13.21 9.80
C LEU A 162 -2.23 -13.11 10.28
N ASN A 163 -1.75 -11.91 10.56
CA ASN A 163 -0.40 -11.66 11.08
C ASN A 163 -0.40 -10.63 12.25
N LEU A 164 -1.54 -10.46 12.91
CA LEU A 164 -1.66 -9.59 14.08
C LEU A 164 -1.39 -10.37 15.37
N SER A 165 -0.53 -9.84 16.23
CA SER A 165 -0.21 -10.39 17.56
C SER A 165 0.32 -9.30 18.51
N GLY A 166 0.14 -9.47 19.82
CA GLY A 166 0.72 -8.58 20.82
C GLY A 166 0.15 -7.15 20.72
N ASP A 167 1.02 -6.15 20.53
CA ASP A 167 0.63 -4.74 20.46
C ASP A 167 -0.36 -4.43 19.34
N ASP A 168 -0.43 -5.26 18.28
CA ASP A 168 -1.42 -5.13 17.21
C ASP A 168 -2.86 -5.27 17.71
N ASP A 169 -3.08 -6.04 18.79
CA ASP A 169 -4.43 -6.25 19.33
C ASP A 169 -5.02 -4.94 19.87
N ALA A 170 -4.18 -4.08 20.47
CA ALA A 170 -4.60 -2.78 20.94
C ALA A 170 -4.89 -1.82 19.77
N ALA A 171 -4.02 -1.80 18.75
CA ALA A 171 -4.21 -0.98 17.56
C ALA A 171 -5.45 -1.38 16.76
N TYR A 172 -5.67 -2.68 16.54
CA TYR A 172 -6.85 -3.17 15.86
C TYR A 172 -8.13 -3.01 16.70
N GLY A 173 -8.00 -3.09 18.02
CA GLY A 173 -9.07 -2.73 18.97
C GLY A 173 -9.48 -1.26 18.83
N GLU A 174 -8.52 -0.34 18.70
CA GLU A 174 -8.80 1.07 18.38
C GLU A 174 -9.52 1.20 17.04
N MET A 175 -9.06 0.53 15.98
CA MET A 175 -9.73 0.57 14.68
C MET A 175 -11.18 0.13 14.78
N THR A 176 -11.45 -0.95 15.51
CA THR A 176 -12.81 -1.46 15.74
C THR A 176 -13.67 -0.45 16.50
N GLN A 177 -13.10 0.19 17.53
CA GLN A 177 -13.81 1.19 18.34
C GLN A 177 -14.13 2.46 17.56
N LYS A 178 -13.18 2.94 16.74
CA LYS A 178 -13.31 4.19 15.97
C LYS A 178 -13.93 3.99 14.59
N GLY A 179 -14.17 2.74 14.18
CA GLY A 179 -14.72 2.42 12.86
C GLY A 179 -13.74 2.64 11.72
N PHE A 180 -12.43 2.52 11.99
CA PHE A 180 -11.41 2.64 10.95
C PHE A 180 -11.37 1.41 10.05
N THR A 181 -11.12 1.64 8.77
CA THR A 181 -10.91 0.64 7.74
C THR A 181 -9.42 0.38 7.51
N VAL A 182 -8.62 1.44 7.58
CA VAL A 182 -7.17 1.43 7.45
C VAL A 182 -6.53 2.28 8.54
N LEU A 183 -5.40 1.83 9.09
CA LEU A 183 -4.62 2.57 10.07
C LEU A 183 -3.15 2.57 9.70
N TYR A 184 -2.62 3.77 9.44
CA TYR A 184 -1.20 4.03 9.24
C TYR A 184 -0.57 4.43 10.57
N VAL A 185 0.56 3.82 10.90
CA VAL A 185 1.43 4.23 12.00
C VAL A 185 2.83 4.38 11.44
N GLY A 186 3.40 5.56 11.58
CA GLY A 186 4.69 5.86 10.97
C GLY A 186 5.46 6.97 11.65
N THR A 187 6.70 7.12 11.17
CA THR A 187 7.59 8.21 11.52
C THR A 187 8.14 8.85 10.24
N ALA A 188 7.97 10.16 10.12
CA ALA A 188 8.61 10.98 9.11
C ALA A 188 9.83 11.68 9.70
N THR A 189 10.96 11.66 8.99
CA THR A 189 12.19 12.36 9.36
C THR A 189 12.63 13.25 8.21
N PHE A 190 12.84 14.54 8.49
CA PHE A 190 13.34 15.47 7.49
C PHE A 190 14.80 15.15 7.17
N LYS A 191 15.09 14.85 5.90
CA LYS A 191 16.42 14.57 5.34
C LYS A 191 16.81 15.58 4.25
N GLY A 192 15.89 16.46 3.87
CA GLY A 192 16.06 17.46 2.84
C GLY A 192 17.27 18.35 3.08
N ALA A 193 17.95 18.70 2.00
CA ALA A 193 19.03 19.68 1.98
C ALA A 193 18.87 20.55 0.74
N SER A 194 19.26 21.82 0.83
CA SER A 194 19.21 22.76 -0.30
C SER A 194 17.82 22.86 -0.96
N CYS A 195 16.76 22.74 -0.16
CA CYS A 195 15.39 22.84 -0.66
C CYS A 195 15.11 24.24 -1.21
N THR A 196 14.32 24.32 -2.28
CA THR A 196 13.99 25.57 -2.95
C THR A 196 12.48 25.73 -3.15
N PRO A 197 11.91 26.92 -2.91
CA PRO A 197 12.58 28.09 -2.33
C PRO A 197 12.96 27.85 -0.86
N ALA A 198 13.97 28.57 -0.38
CA ALA A 198 14.26 28.61 1.05
C ALA A 198 13.16 29.43 1.76
N ASP A 199 12.73 28.96 2.92
CA ASP A 199 11.68 29.60 3.73
C ASP A 199 11.97 29.39 5.22
N GLU A 200 11.93 30.48 5.98
CA GLU A 200 12.25 30.49 7.41
C GLU A 200 11.23 29.69 8.24
N HIS A 201 9.95 29.69 7.85
CA HIS A 201 8.91 28.90 8.53
C HIS A 201 9.17 27.40 8.42
N THR A 202 9.68 26.97 7.27
CA THR A 202 9.98 25.55 7.05
C THR A 202 11.20 25.06 7.83
N ASP A 203 12.05 25.97 8.32
CA ASP A 203 13.17 25.65 9.20
C ASP A 203 12.70 25.38 10.64
N GLU A 204 11.59 25.98 11.07
CA GLU A 204 10.98 25.84 12.40
C GLU A 204 10.15 24.55 12.56
N LEU A 205 9.83 23.87 11.45
CA LEU A 205 9.14 22.59 11.47
C LEU A 205 9.94 21.52 12.25
N PRO A 206 9.27 20.66 13.03
CA PRO A 206 9.92 19.55 13.72
C PRO A 206 10.64 18.66 12.69
N LYS A 207 11.86 18.22 13.00
CA LYS A 207 12.63 17.36 12.06
C LYS A 207 12.24 15.89 12.12
N THR A 208 11.42 15.51 13.10
CA THR A 208 10.83 14.18 13.24
C THR A 208 9.37 14.33 13.63
N VAL A 209 8.49 13.63 12.91
CA VAL A 209 7.05 13.63 13.15
C VAL A 209 6.55 12.20 13.18
N HIS A 210 6.08 11.76 14.34
CA HIS A 210 5.32 10.53 14.50
C HIS A 210 3.86 10.79 14.12
N PHE A 211 3.26 9.88 13.36
CA PHE A 211 1.89 9.97 12.91
C PHE A 211 1.11 8.68 13.12
N ARG A 212 -0.20 8.83 13.28
CA ARG A 212 -1.16 7.75 13.46
C ARG A 212 -2.48 8.11 12.76
N PHE A 213 -2.62 7.73 11.50
CA PHE A 213 -3.75 8.11 10.66
C PHE A 213 -4.72 6.94 10.51
N GLY A 214 -5.85 7.04 11.22
CA GLY A 214 -6.98 6.14 11.05
C GLY A 214 -7.96 6.71 10.03
N PHE A 215 -8.23 5.93 9.00
CA PHE A 215 -9.18 6.25 7.94
C PHE A 215 -10.44 5.42 8.13
N ASP A 216 -11.60 6.03 7.92
CA ASP A 216 -12.93 5.44 8.11
C ASP A 216 -13.69 5.26 6.78
N ALA A 217 -12.99 5.43 5.66
CA ALA A 217 -13.53 5.23 4.33
C ALA A 217 -13.54 3.74 3.96
N ALA A 218 -14.71 3.13 4.06
CA ALA A 218 -14.94 1.80 3.51
C ALA A 218 -15.10 1.89 1.98
N THR A 219 -14.49 0.95 1.27
CA THR A 219 -14.29 1.06 -0.18
C THR A 219 -14.43 -0.30 -0.85
N THR A 220 -15.15 -0.33 -1.97
CA THR A 220 -15.24 -1.47 -2.88
C THR A 220 -14.39 -1.19 -4.12
N TYR A 221 -13.54 -2.16 -4.46
CA TYR A 221 -12.69 -2.18 -5.64
C TYR A 221 -13.30 -3.15 -6.65
N VAL A 222 -13.75 -2.62 -7.79
CA VAL A 222 -14.55 -3.35 -8.78
C VAL A 222 -13.75 -3.55 -10.05
N ASN A 223 -13.77 -4.79 -10.57
CA ASN A 223 -13.33 -5.13 -11.92
C ASN A 223 -11.92 -4.61 -12.25
N CYS A 224 -10.98 -4.95 -11.38
CA CYS A 224 -9.62 -4.45 -11.45
C CYS A 224 -8.90 -4.86 -12.73
N GLN A 225 -8.03 -3.97 -13.21
CA GLN A 225 -6.98 -4.26 -14.17
C GLN A 225 -5.97 -5.24 -13.58
N ASN A 226 -5.25 -5.96 -14.43
CA ASN A 226 -4.28 -6.94 -14.00
C ASN A 226 -3.02 -6.87 -14.88
N PRO A 227 -1.94 -6.27 -14.37
CA PRO A 227 -0.66 -6.16 -15.07
C PRO A 227 -0.06 -7.51 -15.51
N ASP A 228 -0.42 -8.63 -14.87
CA ASP A 228 0.01 -9.97 -15.31
C ASP A 228 -0.47 -10.31 -16.74
N LEU A 229 -1.50 -9.62 -17.24
CA LEU A 229 -2.05 -9.81 -18.59
C LEU A 229 -1.33 -8.96 -19.66
N GLY A 230 -0.31 -8.19 -19.27
CA GLY A 230 0.42 -7.25 -20.11
C GLY A 230 -0.27 -5.89 -20.21
N GLY A 231 0.24 -5.01 -21.08
CA GLY A 231 -0.16 -3.60 -21.14
C GLY A 231 0.78 -2.71 -20.32
N ASP A 232 0.57 -1.40 -20.41
CA ASP A 232 1.22 -0.44 -19.52
C ASP A 232 0.39 -0.31 -18.22
N ASP A 233 0.96 0.30 -17.18
CA ASP A 233 0.39 0.25 -15.80
C ASP A 233 -1.05 0.77 -15.72
N HIS A 234 -1.45 1.74 -16.56
CA HIS A 234 -2.81 2.27 -16.60
C HIS A 234 -3.74 1.63 -17.66
N ASP A 235 -3.19 0.83 -18.57
CA ASP A 235 -3.90 0.25 -19.72
C ASP A 235 -3.92 -1.29 -19.71
N SER A 236 -3.57 -1.87 -18.57
CA SER A 236 -3.57 -3.32 -18.38
C SER A 236 -4.98 -3.91 -18.55
N PRO A 237 -5.15 -5.07 -19.22
CA PRO A 237 -6.43 -5.73 -19.35
C PRO A 237 -7.08 -6.05 -18.00
N ARG A 238 -8.41 -6.05 -17.95
CA ARG A 238 -9.18 -6.30 -16.73
C ARG A 238 -9.26 -7.78 -16.40
N GLY A 239 -9.24 -8.08 -15.10
CA GLY A 239 -9.58 -9.37 -14.54
C GLY A 239 -8.44 -10.40 -14.49
N LEU A 240 -8.81 -11.65 -14.24
CA LEU A 240 -7.90 -12.78 -14.05
C LEU A 240 -8.05 -13.77 -15.19
N ALA A 241 -6.94 -14.08 -15.87
CA ALA A 241 -6.84 -15.24 -16.75
C ALA A 241 -6.32 -16.43 -15.94
N LEU A 242 -7.14 -17.48 -15.79
CA LEU A 242 -6.78 -18.59 -14.91
C LEU A 242 -5.84 -19.58 -15.57
N LYS A 243 -4.88 -20.10 -14.80
CA LYS A 243 -3.91 -21.08 -15.27
C LYS A 243 -4.51 -22.48 -15.18
N SER A 244 -4.28 -23.29 -16.23
CA SER A 244 -4.86 -24.64 -16.37
C SER A 244 -4.10 -25.73 -15.60
N ASN A 245 -2.92 -25.41 -15.06
CA ASN A 245 -2.02 -26.38 -14.44
C ASN A 245 -1.44 -25.91 -13.09
N GLN A 246 -1.87 -24.76 -12.59
CA GLN A 246 -1.44 -24.20 -11.31
C GLN A 246 -2.48 -23.19 -10.82
N SER A 247 -2.31 -22.74 -9.58
CA SER A 247 -3.10 -21.63 -9.03
C SER A 247 -2.78 -20.31 -9.74
N THR A 248 -3.81 -19.49 -9.89
CA THR A 248 -3.69 -18.08 -10.27
C THR A 248 -3.70 -17.24 -9.00
N VAL A 249 -2.67 -16.43 -8.81
CA VAL A 249 -2.59 -15.50 -7.68
C VAL A 249 -3.33 -14.21 -8.04
N ALA A 250 -4.25 -13.80 -7.18
CA ALA A 250 -4.85 -12.47 -7.15
C ALA A 250 -4.38 -11.76 -5.88
N GLN A 251 -3.49 -10.79 -6.02
CA GLN A 251 -2.94 -10.03 -4.91
C GLN A 251 -3.73 -8.73 -4.72
N LEU A 252 -4.29 -8.58 -3.53
CA LEU A 252 -4.84 -7.32 -3.04
C LEU A 252 -3.66 -6.43 -2.65
N THR A 253 -3.31 -5.49 -3.53
CA THR A 253 -2.21 -4.56 -3.30
C THR A 253 -2.75 -3.28 -2.66
N VAL A 254 -2.06 -2.75 -1.66
CA VAL A 254 -2.37 -1.45 -1.03
C VAL A 254 -1.16 -0.53 -1.13
N HIS A 255 -1.30 0.54 -1.91
CA HIS A 255 -0.27 1.55 -2.14
C HIS A 255 -0.29 2.60 -1.00
N PRO A 256 0.73 2.63 -0.12
CA PRO A 256 0.69 3.48 1.08
C PRO A 256 0.89 4.98 0.80
N ASP A 257 1.22 5.35 -0.42
CA ASP A 257 1.59 6.70 -0.87
C ASP A 257 0.38 7.57 -1.21
N HIS A 258 -0.75 6.98 -1.63
CA HIS A 258 -1.95 7.70 -2.05
C HIS A 258 -2.39 8.80 -1.07
N PRO A 259 -2.50 8.57 0.26
CA PRO A 259 -2.94 9.61 1.18
C PRO A 259 -2.00 10.83 1.25
N PHE A 260 -0.80 10.74 0.68
CA PHE A 260 0.23 11.77 0.72
C PHE A 260 0.43 12.51 -0.62
N TRP A 261 -0.32 12.15 -1.66
CA TRP A 261 -0.31 12.89 -2.92
C TRP A 261 -0.82 14.32 -2.74
N ASP A 262 -0.21 15.25 -3.46
CA ASP A 262 -0.65 16.64 -3.53
C ASP A 262 -1.70 16.91 -4.62
N ALA A 263 -2.14 15.90 -5.36
CA ALA A 263 -3.20 16.01 -6.36
C ALA A 263 -4.05 14.74 -6.47
N ARG A 264 -5.26 14.87 -7.04
CA ARG A 264 -6.15 13.75 -7.38
C ARG A 264 -5.81 13.08 -8.72
N ILE A 265 -4.52 12.85 -8.95
CA ILE A 265 -3.99 12.16 -10.13
C ILE A 265 -3.04 11.09 -9.63
N GLU A 266 -3.07 9.91 -10.26
CA GLU A 266 -2.09 8.85 -10.03
C GLU A 266 -0.66 9.38 -10.15
N ASP A 267 0.24 8.91 -9.29
CA ASP A 267 1.66 9.30 -9.23
C ASP A 267 1.92 10.81 -8.99
N ALA A 268 0.93 11.53 -8.42
CA ALA A 268 1.14 12.90 -8.00
C ALA A 268 2.28 13.00 -6.95
N PRO A 269 3.03 14.10 -6.91
CA PRO A 269 4.13 14.27 -5.96
C PRO A 269 3.69 14.04 -4.49
N LEU A 270 4.51 13.29 -3.75
CA LEU A 270 4.30 13.07 -2.32
C LEU A 270 4.79 14.26 -1.50
N ARG A 271 3.98 14.65 -0.50
CA ARG A 271 4.27 15.80 0.38
C ARG A 271 4.00 15.47 1.85
N PHE A 272 4.85 15.98 2.74
CA PHE A 272 4.72 15.83 4.18
C PHE A 272 4.79 17.16 4.95
N ASP A 273 5.25 18.25 4.34
CA ASP A 273 5.37 19.56 5.01
C ASP A 273 4.04 20.03 5.63
N ALA A 274 2.91 19.78 4.97
CA ALA A 274 1.58 20.12 5.50
C ALA A 274 1.28 19.42 6.84
N ILE A 275 1.65 18.15 6.96
CA ILE A 275 1.51 17.37 8.19
C ILE A 275 2.48 17.90 9.26
N ALA A 276 3.72 18.21 8.88
CA ALA A 276 4.72 18.76 9.79
C ALA A 276 4.34 20.15 10.33
N LEU A 277 3.71 21.00 9.53
CA LEU A 277 3.16 22.28 9.98
C LEU A 277 2.06 22.08 11.03
N VAL A 278 1.16 21.14 10.80
CA VAL A 278 0.12 20.82 11.78
C VAL A 278 0.73 20.24 13.06
N ALA A 279 1.76 19.39 12.95
CA ALA A 279 2.53 18.89 14.08
C ALA A 279 3.08 20.06 14.92
N HIS A 280 3.75 21.02 14.27
CA HIS A 280 4.28 22.23 14.89
C HIS A 280 3.17 23.06 15.57
N ALA A 281 2.15 23.45 14.81
CA ALA A 281 1.07 24.33 15.27
C ALA A 281 0.26 23.74 16.44
N LYS A 282 0.20 22.41 16.56
CA LYS A 282 -0.52 21.70 17.63
C LYS A 282 0.39 21.19 18.75
N SER A 283 1.71 21.37 18.64
CA SER A 283 2.70 20.77 19.55
C SER A 283 2.49 19.25 19.69
N LYS A 284 2.34 18.57 18.56
CA LYS A 284 2.15 17.12 18.43
C LYS A 284 3.21 16.51 17.52
N GLY A 285 3.32 15.19 17.51
CA GLY A 285 4.20 14.45 16.60
C GLY A 285 5.64 14.31 17.05
N GLU A 286 6.10 15.05 18.06
CA GLU A 286 7.48 14.90 18.59
C GLU A 286 7.73 13.56 19.31
N SER A 287 6.67 12.83 19.67
CA SER A 287 6.79 11.48 20.26
C SER A 287 5.71 10.54 19.76
N ALA A 288 6.02 9.25 19.69
CA ALA A 288 5.06 8.20 19.35
C ALA A 288 3.87 8.10 20.33
N THR A 289 3.98 8.64 21.54
CA THR A 289 2.88 8.68 22.53
C THR A 289 1.91 9.85 22.31
N ASN A 290 2.28 10.83 21.50
CA ASN A 290 1.43 11.96 21.11
C ASN A 290 1.60 12.24 19.60
N PRO A 291 1.24 11.28 18.73
CA PRO A 291 1.42 11.40 17.30
C PRO A 291 0.45 12.43 16.71
N VAL A 292 0.75 12.93 15.52
CA VAL A 292 -0.24 13.64 14.70
C VAL A 292 -1.29 12.63 14.23
N THR A 293 -2.56 12.99 14.34
CA THR A 293 -3.68 12.18 13.89
C THR A 293 -4.43 12.85 12.75
N LEU A 294 -5.27 12.10 12.03
CA LEU A 294 -6.07 12.65 10.94
C LEU A 294 -7.07 13.73 11.43
N ASP A 295 -7.52 13.63 12.68
CA ASP A 295 -8.37 14.64 13.31
C ASP A 295 -7.63 15.97 13.57
N ASP A 296 -6.29 15.94 13.72
CA ASP A 296 -5.50 17.16 13.88
C ASP A 296 -5.41 17.97 12.57
N LEU A 297 -5.63 17.30 11.43
CA LEU A 297 -5.68 17.89 10.09
C LEU A 297 -7.07 18.45 9.74
N ALA A 298 -8.09 18.20 10.58
CA ALA A 298 -9.44 18.70 10.36
C ALA A 298 -9.48 20.24 10.45
N GLY A 299 -10.19 20.87 9.51
CA GLY A 299 -10.26 22.32 9.37
C GLY A 299 -9.02 23.00 8.78
N VAL A 300 -7.97 22.24 8.42
CA VAL A 300 -6.80 22.78 7.71
C VAL A 300 -7.16 22.94 6.23
N PRO A 301 -7.09 24.14 5.64
CA PRO A 301 -7.33 24.32 4.20
C PRO A 301 -6.25 23.57 3.40
N PHE A 302 -6.62 23.02 2.24
CA PHE A 302 -5.67 22.35 1.34
C PHE A 302 -5.12 23.27 0.25
N ALA A 303 -5.66 24.49 0.09
CA ALA A 303 -5.22 25.46 -0.91
C ALA A 303 -5.59 26.91 -0.49
N PRO A 304 -4.64 27.75 -0.02
CA PRO A 304 -3.30 27.37 0.41
C PRO A 304 -3.33 26.58 1.72
N ILE A 305 -2.25 25.84 2.00
CA ILE A 305 -2.05 25.13 3.26
C ILE A 305 -1.67 26.14 4.36
N THR A 306 -2.49 26.22 5.40
CA THR A 306 -2.28 27.14 6.53
C THR A 306 -2.64 26.47 7.85
N ALA A 307 -1.77 26.57 8.85
CA ALA A 307 -2.06 26.15 10.23
C ALA A 307 -1.29 27.02 11.23
N GLY A 308 -1.85 27.24 12.42
CA GLY A 308 -1.19 28.07 13.45
C GLY A 308 -1.04 29.56 13.10
N GLY A 309 -1.61 30.02 11.98
CA GLY A 309 -1.41 31.37 11.44
C GLY A 309 -0.27 31.46 10.42
N GLU A 310 0.37 30.35 10.10
CA GLU A 310 1.46 30.23 9.13
C GLU A 310 0.95 29.59 7.83
N THR A 311 1.45 30.09 6.70
CA THR A 311 1.20 29.51 5.37
C THR A 311 2.50 28.89 4.88
N LEU A 312 2.44 27.66 4.38
CA LEU A 312 3.62 26.99 3.86
C LEU A 312 3.97 27.47 2.46
N VAL A 313 5.28 27.60 2.22
CA VAL A 313 5.82 27.74 0.88
C VAL A 313 5.92 26.37 0.20
N ASN A 314 5.60 26.30 -1.09
CA ASN A 314 5.78 25.13 -1.93
C ASN A 314 7.26 24.93 -2.25
N ARG A 315 7.99 24.26 -1.35
CA ARG A 315 9.40 23.91 -1.55
C ARG A 315 9.58 22.49 -2.07
N THR A 316 10.66 22.25 -2.78
CA THR A 316 11.13 20.91 -3.17
C THR A 316 12.61 20.76 -2.81
N CYS A 317 13.00 19.56 -2.40
CA CYS A 317 14.37 19.21 -2.03
C CYS A 317 15.03 18.27 -3.06
N SER A 318 14.24 17.55 -3.86
CA SER A 318 14.74 16.71 -4.95
C SER A 318 13.66 16.55 -6.05
N PRO A 319 13.98 16.83 -7.33
CA PRO A 319 14.98 17.83 -7.68
C PRO A 319 14.59 19.16 -7.03
N ALA A 320 15.56 19.88 -6.45
CA ALA A 320 15.32 21.25 -6.00
C ALA A 320 15.01 22.12 -7.24
N THR A 321 13.74 22.48 -7.42
CA THR A 321 13.30 23.30 -8.55
C THR A 321 13.47 24.77 -8.19
N GLY A 322 14.47 25.42 -8.78
CA GLY A 322 14.66 26.86 -8.64
C GLY A 322 13.45 27.60 -9.20
N GLY A 323 12.64 28.20 -8.32
CA GLY A 323 11.40 28.89 -8.67
C GLY A 323 11.06 30.00 -7.66
N ALA A 324 10.09 30.84 -8.01
CA ALA A 324 9.55 31.82 -7.07
C ALA A 324 8.78 31.10 -5.95
N ALA A 325 8.83 31.64 -4.73
CA ALA A 325 8.01 31.13 -3.65
C ALA A 325 6.53 31.31 -3.97
N THR A 326 5.81 30.19 -3.99
CA THR A 326 4.35 30.12 -4.04
C THR A 326 3.86 29.41 -2.80
N ASP A 327 2.62 29.66 -2.41
CA ASP A 327 2.01 28.93 -1.31
C ASP A 327 1.80 27.46 -1.70
N LEU A 328 2.06 26.53 -0.79
CA LEU A 328 1.74 25.12 -0.98
C LEU A 328 0.22 24.98 -1.07
N SER A 329 -0.26 24.36 -2.15
CA SER A 329 -1.66 24.05 -2.39
C SER A 329 -1.76 22.67 -3.03
N TYR A 330 -2.76 21.89 -2.63
CA TYR A 330 -3.06 20.60 -3.23
C TYR A 330 -4.16 20.77 -4.27
N ASP A 331 -4.08 20.02 -5.36
CA ASP A 331 -5.00 20.10 -6.48
C ASP A 331 -6.16 19.10 -6.32
N PRO A 332 -7.40 19.57 -6.10
CA PRO A 332 -8.55 18.69 -5.99
C PRO A 332 -9.09 18.23 -7.35
N GLU A 333 -8.47 18.61 -8.48
CA GLU A 333 -8.95 18.26 -9.83
C GLU A 333 -10.43 18.62 -10.02
N GLY A 334 -10.78 19.85 -9.60
CA GLY A 334 -12.15 20.40 -9.70
C GLY A 334 -13.15 19.93 -8.64
N GLU A 335 -12.78 19.00 -7.76
CA GLU A 335 -13.62 18.59 -6.62
C GLU A 335 -13.52 19.58 -5.44
N SER A 336 -14.44 19.46 -4.49
CA SER A 336 -14.43 20.26 -3.26
C SER A 336 -14.31 19.39 -2.03
N PHE A 337 -13.36 19.73 -1.15
CA PHE A 337 -13.18 19.10 0.16
C PHE A 337 -13.34 20.15 1.26
N ALA A 338 -13.79 19.73 2.44
CA ALA A 338 -13.91 20.68 3.56
C ALA A 338 -12.53 21.09 4.11
N ASP A 339 -11.58 20.14 4.13
CA ASP A 339 -10.26 20.30 4.70
C ASP A 339 -9.28 19.25 4.16
N LEU A 340 -8.02 19.39 4.55
CA LEU A 340 -6.92 18.46 4.23
C LEU A 340 -7.22 17.03 4.70
N ALA A 341 -7.86 16.86 5.86
CA ALA A 341 -8.23 15.53 6.34
C ALA A 341 -9.21 14.83 5.40
N GLN A 342 -10.22 15.53 4.88
CA GLN A 342 -11.15 14.99 3.88
C GLN A 342 -10.47 14.70 2.54
N PHE A 343 -9.55 15.56 2.11
CA PHE A 343 -8.77 15.33 0.90
C PHE A 343 -7.93 14.04 1.00
N MET A 344 -7.17 13.88 2.09
CA MET A 344 -6.40 12.66 2.35
C MET A 344 -7.30 11.41 2.46
N ARG A 345 -8.46 11.51 3.12
CA ARG A 345 -9.45 10.40 3.16
C ARG A 345 -9.94 10.02 1.77
N TYR A 346 -10.11 10.99 0.88
CA TYR A 346 -10.52 10.72 -0.49
C TYR A 346 -9.44 9.95 -1.24
N LEU A 347 -8.19 10.44 -1.22
CA LEU A 347 -7.06 9.80 -1.89
C LEU A 347 -6.80 8.39 -1.34
N GLN A 348 -6.93 8.20 -0.04
CA GLN A 348 -6.82 6.88 0.60
C GLN A 348 -7.78 5.85 -0.03
N ARG A 349 -8.93 6.24 -0.59
CA ARG A 349 -9.84 5.28 -1.24
C ARG A 349 -9.26 4.67 -2.51
N SER A 350 -8.40 5.39 -3.25
CA SER A 350 -7.84 4.84 -4.50
C SER A 350 -6.66 3.89 -4.30
N GLN A 351 -6.18 3.71 -3.07
CA GLN A 351 -4.94 2.96 -2.82
C GLN A 351 -4.98 1.44 -3.08
N GLY A 352 -6.18 0.88 -3.27
CA GLY A 352 -6.35 -0.56 -3.48
C GLY A 352 -6.25 -0.94 -4.94
N HIS A 353 -5.37 -1.89 -5.23
CA HIS A 353 -5.04 -2.40 -6.56
C HIS A 353 -5.10 -3.93 -6.62
N LEU A 354 -4.97 -4.47 -7.84
CA LEU A 354 -4.79 -5.89 -8.11
C LEU A 354 -3.42 -6.15 -8.73
N ASN A 355 -2.66 -7.08 -8.17
CA ASN A 355 -1.39 -7.57 -8.71
C ASN A 355 -0.39 -6.45 -9.04
N SER A 356 0.07 -5.73 -8.01
CA SER A 356 0.84 -4.48 -8.15
C SER A 356 -0.08 -3.35 -8.57
N ASP A 357 0.11 -2.77 -9.75
CA ASP A 357 -0.48 -1.49 -10.18
C ASP A 357 -1.85 -1.62 -10.86
N GLY A 358 -2.52 -2.78 -10.76
CA GLY A 358 -3.80 -3.00 -11.43
C GLY A 358 -4.93 -2.14 -10.86
N LEU A 359 -5.22 -1.03 -11.54
CA LEU A 359 -6.26 -0.08 -11.15
C LEU A 359 -7.65 -0.73 -11.07
N CYS A 360 -8.44 -0.34 -10.09
CA CYS A 360 -9.82 -0.78 -9.93
C CYS A 360 -10.80 0.38 -10.11
N ALA A 361 -12.03 0.09 -10.50
CA ALA A 361 -13.10 1.07 -10.30
C ALA A 361 -13.42 1.16 -8.81
N VAL A 362 -13.35 2.37 -8.25
CA VAL A 362 -13.47 2.62 -6.80
C VAL A 362 -14.88 3.11 -6.46
N GLN A 363 -15.52 2.50 -5.46
CA GLN A 363 -16.80 2.93 -4.91
C GLN A 363 -16.73 3.03 -3.39
N GLY A 364 -17.28 4.10 -2.81
CA GLY A 364 -17.45 4.19 -1.36
C GLY A 364 -18.55 3.24 -0.88
N ILE A 365 -18.35 2.60 0.27
CA ILE A 365 -19.37 1.82 0.97
C ILE A 365 -20.03 2.77 1.98
N GLU A 366 -21.29 3.11 1.73
CA GLU A 366 -22.09 3.98 2.61
C GLU A 366 -22.51 3.30 3.92
#